data_AF-A0A9E5EYM1-F1
#
_entry.id   AF-A0A9E5EYM1-F1
#
_cell.length_a   1.000
_cell.length_b   1.000
_cell.length_c   1.000
_cell.angle_alpha   90.00
_cell.angle_beta   90.00
_cell.angle_gamma   90.00
#
_symmetry.space_group_name_H-M   'P 1'
#
loop_
_entity.id
_entity.type
_entity.pdbx_description
1 polymer ?
#
loop_
_entity_poly.entity_id
_entity_poly.type
_entity_poly.pdbx_seq_one_letter_code
_entity_poly.pdbx_strand_id
1 'polypeptide(L)'
;QRAEVEVIQARIAELKKRISEVNVNAEETQWRNSFNLTDPGTIATLKATNTDGISEASIQSKSNITGFKISGSKGNTLPPSAKLALSNGPEPFKNQAPKARFVRIELPGNAKMLSLAEVQVFSNGTNIALKGTATQSSTDYEGPPKLAIDGNTNGDYNVAKSTTHTKTENNPWWEVQLPQVSPVDKVVVWNRTDAGTSVRISGYRVLILDESRNPVWKIEQPAVPNPSTELKPAGQAELMIADRFDLASQSIFTLEKPAPSGTFFFKLVDAKGQKLNLVDFKIETLTDATLTRRLALPKELRPLLNSISKNPEEQKKLADYFRTIAPSLAPIQTELAKLE
;
A
#
# COMPACT_ATOMS: atom_id res chain seq x y z
N GLN A 1 -1.44 -41.22 -33.39
CA GLN A 1 -2.16 -39.95 -33.20
C GLN A 1 -3.51 -40.11 -32.48
N ARG A 2 -4.62 -40.57 -33.10
CA ARG A 2 -5.91 -40.69 -32.37
C ARG A 2 -5.87 -41.62 -31.15
N ALA A 3 -5.29 -42.82 -31.29
CA ALA A 3 -5.16 -43.77 -30.17
C ALA A 3 -4.24 -43.25 -29.04
N GLU A 4 -3.19 -42.49 -29.37
CA GLU A 4 -2.30 -41.88 -28.36
C GLU A 4 -3.02 -40.77 -27.59
N VAL A 5 -3.83 -39.96 -28.27
CA VAL A 5 -4.67 -38.94 -27.63
C VAL A 5 -5.69 -39.59 -26.69
N GLU A 6 -6.33 -40.68 -27.09
CA GLU A 6 -7.26 -41.41 -26.22
C GLU A 6 -6.58 -41.98 -24.95
N VAL A 7 -5.37 -42.52 -25.08
CA VAL A 7 -4.59 -43.02 -23.94
C VAL A 7 -4.20 -41.88 -22.98
N ILE A 8 -3.77 -40.73 -23.52
CA ILE A 8 -3.43 -39.55 -22.71
C ILE A 8 -4.68 -39.02 -21.99
N GLN A 9 -5.82 -38.91 -22.68
CA GLN A 9 -7.08 -38.46 -22.08
C GLN A 9 -7.58 -39.41 -20.99
N ALA A 10 -7.46 -40.73 -21.19
CA ALA A 10 -7.78 -41.72 -20.17
C ALA A 10 -6.88 -41.57 -18.93
N ARG A 11 -5.57 -41.29 -19.13
CA ARG A 11 -4.64 -41.06 -18.03
C ARG A 11 -4.94 -39.75 -17.28
N ILE A 12 -5.28 -38.67 -17.99
CA ILE A 12 -5.74 -37.41 -17.39
C ILE A 12 -6.98 -37.64 -16.53
N ALA A 13 -7.98 -38.38 -17.04
CA ALA A 13 -9.20 -38.69 -16.31
C ALA A 13 -8.92 -39.50 -15.03
N GLU A 14 -8.03 -40.49 -15.12
CA GLU A 14 -7.61 -41.29 -13.97
C GLU A 14 -6.88 -40.46 -12.91
N LEU A 15 -5.95 -39.59 -13.31
CA LEU A 15 -5.24 -38.71 -12.38
C LEU A 15 -6.18 -37.71 -11.69
N LYS A 16 -7.12 -37.12 -12.44
CA LYS A 16 -8.16 -36.22 -11.89
C LYS A 16 -9.05 -36.95 -10.88
N LYS A 17 -9.45 -38.19 -11.19
CA LYS A 17 -10.21 -39.04 -10.28
C LYS A 17 -9.43 -39.32 -9.00
N ARG A 18 -8.16 -39.74 -9.10
CA ARG A 18 -7.29 -39.99 -7.95
C ARG A 18 -7.15 -38.74 -7.06
N ILE A 19 -6.95 -37.56 -7.64
CA ILE A 19 -6.91 -36.30 -6.88
C ILE A 19 -8.20 -36.07 -6.08
N SER A 20 -9.36 -36.35 -6.67
CA SER A 20 -10.66 -36.16 -6.00
C SER A 20 -10.94 -37.16 -4.87
N GLU A 21 -10.33 -38.34 -4.91
CA GLU A 21 -10.52 -39.42 -3.93
C GLU A 21 -9.55 -39.38 -2.75
N VAL A 22 -8.44 -38.64 -2.85
CA VAL A 22 -7.48 -38.52 -1.74
C VAL A 22 -8.10 -37.73 -0.59
N ASN A 23 -8.16 -38.39 0.57
CA ASN A 23 -8.55 -37.78 1.83
C ASN A 23 -7.40 -36.92 2.39
N VAL A 24 -7.44 -35.62 2.11
CA VAL A 24 -6.48 -34.63 2.60
C VAL A 24 -6.95 -33.91 3.87
N ASN A 25 -7.93 -34.45 4.61
CA ASN A 25 -8.60 -33.71 5.69
C ASN A 25 -7.64 -33.15 6.76
N ALA A 26 -6.56 -33.86 7.08
CA ALA A 26 -5.56 -33.40 8.05
C ALA A 26 -4.73 -32.22 7.50
N GLU A 27 -4.25 -32.31 6.27
CA GLU A 27 -3.50 -31.24 5.59
C GLU A 27 -4.40 -30.02 5.34
N GLU A 28 -5.64 -30.26 4.91
CA GLU A 28 -6.67 -29.23 4.75
C GLU A 28 -6.92 -28.51 6.07
N THR A 29 -7.14 -29.25 7.16
CA THR A 29 -7.35 -28.66 8.50
C THR A 29 -6.14 -27.84 8.94
N GLN A 30 -4.93 -28.35 8.73
CA GLN A 30 -3.70 -27.63 9.04
C GLN A 30 -3.58 -26.33 8.24
N TRP A 31 -3.84 -26.35 6.93
CA TRP A 31 -3.83 -25.13 6.13
C TRP A 31 -4.92 -24.17 6.55
N ARG A 32 -6.17 -24.63 6.67
CA ARG A 32 -7.29 -23.80 7.14
C ARG A 32 -6.94 -23.09 8.44
N ASN A 33 -6.38 -23.81 9.40
CA ASN A 33 -5.92 -23.24 10.67
C ASN A 33 -4.76 -22.24 10.47
N SER A 34 -3.86 -22.50 9.52
CA SER A 34 -2.77 -21.56 9.18
C SER A 34 -3.25 -20.27 8.51
N PHE A 35 -4.48 -20.26 7.97
CA PHE A 35 -5.13 -19.04 7.49
C PHE A 35 -5.97 -18.40 8.59
N ASN A 36 -6.40 -19.08 9.65
CA ASN A 36 -7.25 -18.48 10.69
C ASN A 36 -6.61 -17.24 11.33
N LEU A 37 -7.35 -16.13 11.34
CA LEU A 37 -6.92 -14.93 12.03
C LEU A 37 -7.20 -15.11 13.53
N THR A 38 -6.18 -15.47 14.29
CA THR A 38 -6.13 -15.16 15.72
C THR A 38 -5.81 -13.67 15.90
N ASP A 39 -6.12 -13.08 17.06
CA ASP A 39 -5.91 -11.65 17.31
C ASP A 39 -4.48 -11.21 16.89
N PRO A 40 -4.34 -10.48 15.76
CA PRO A 40 -3.04 -10.20 15.19
C PRO A 40 -2.29 -9.19 16.05
N GLY A 41 -0.98 -9.40 16.17
CA GLY A 41 -0.09 -8.48 16.88
C GLY A 41 -0.12 -7.08 16.28
N THR A 42 -0.15 -6.06 17.13
CA THR A 42 -0.19 -4.65 16.73
C THR A 42 1.21 -4.03 16.74
N ILE A 43 1.51 -3.18 15.76
CA ILE A 43 2.80 -2.45 15.68
C ILE A 43 2.70 -0.93 15.78
N ALA A 44 1.52 -0.34 15.54
CA ALA A 44 1.22 1.05 15.89
C ALA A 44 -0.23 1.16 16.33
N THR A 45 -0.51 2.08 17.25
CA THR A 45 -1.83 2.27 17.86
C THR A 45 -2.19 3.74 17.86
N LEU A 46 -3.39 4.04 17.36
CA LEU A 46 -4.08 5.30 17.62
C LEU A 46 -5.24 5.01 18.59
N LYS A 47 -5.11 5.50 19.82
CA LYS A 47 -6.23 5.53 20.78
C LYS A 47 -6.96 6.85 20.56
N ALA A 48 -8.21 6.82 20.09
CA ALA A 48 -9.06 7.98 20.25
C ALA A 48 -9.85 7.82 21.54
N THR A 49 -9.55 8.67 22.49
CA THR A 49 -10.38 8.91 23.65
C THR A 49 -11.18 10.17 23.36
N ASN A 50 -12.40 9.96 22.90
CA ASN A 50 -13.53 10.90 22.91
C ASN A 50 -13.19 12.39 22.71
N THR A 51 -13.31 12.89 21.47
CA THR A 51 -13.63 14.30 21.16
C THR A 51 -14.10 14.50 19.71
N ASP A 52 -13.60 13.75 18.72
CA ASP A 52 -13.84 14.09 17.30
C ASP A 52 -14.61 13.07 16.44
N GLY A 53 -15.15 11.99 17.04
CA GLY A 53 -15.93 10.98 16.33
C GLY A 53 -15.20 10.45 15.09
N ILE A 54 -14.20 9.57 15.30
CA ILE A 54 -13.19 9.17 14.31
C ILE A 54 -13.81 8.55 13.07
N SER A 55 -14.24 9.42 12.17
CA SER A 55 -14.47 9.03 10.82
C SER A 55 -13.26 9.32 9.97
N GLU A 56 -12.32 10.15 10.42
CA GLU A 56 -11.16 10.62 9.69
C GLU A 56 -10.00 10.78 10.70
N ALA A 57 -8.85 10.16 10.44
CA ALA A 57 -7.66 10.33 11.26
C ALA A 57 -6.41 9.84 10.53
N SER A 58 -5.24 10.01 11.15
CA SER A 58 -3.97 9.51 10.64
C SER A 58 -3.24 8.65 11.68
N ILE A 59 -2.60 7.58 11.23
CA ILE A 59 -1.72 6.73 12.05
C ILE A 59 -0.36 6.59 11.37
N GLN A 60 0.71 6.83 12.14
CA GLN A 60 2.07 6.66 11.66
C GLN A 60 2.57 5.25 12.00
N SER A 61 3.05 4.53 10.98
CA SER A 61 3.74 3.25 11.15
C SER A 61 5.21 3.37 10.76
N LYS A 62 6.09 2.80 11.58
CA LYS A 62 7.54 2.71 11.30
C LYS A 62 7.91 1.47 10.47
N SER A 63 6.97 0.56 10.27
CA SER A 63 7.17 -0.68 9.50
C SER A 63 6.11 -0.79 8.41
N ASN A 64 6.36 -1.65 7.42
CA ASN A 64 5.37 -2.00 6.42
C ASN A 64 4.13 -2.58 7.09
N ILE A 65 2.93 -2.27 6.61
CA ILE A 65 1.68 -2.76 7.19
C ILE A 65 0.95 -3.68 6.22
N THR A 66 0.22 -4.65 6.75
CA THR A 66 -0.61 -5.59 5.97
C THR A 66 -2.11 -5.34 6.17
N GLY A 67 -2.48 -4.50 7.13
CA GLY A 67 -3.87 -4.20 7.44
C GLY A 67 -4.05 -3.30 8.65
N PHE A 68 -5.31 -3.13 9.02
CA PHE A 68 -5.77 -2.34 10.15
C PHE A 68 -6.72 -3.17 11.02
N LYS A 69 -6.59 -3.03 12.33
CA LYS A 69 -7.53 -3.56 13.32
C LYS A 69 -8.28 -2.41 13.95
N ILE A 70 -9.60 -2.52 13.97
CA ILE A 70 -10.50 -1.52 14.55
C ILE A 70 -11.33 -2.21 15.62
N SER A 71 -11.15 -1.79 16.86
CA SER A 71 -11.81 -2.40 18.02
C SER A 71 -12.62 -1.32 18.75
N GLY A 72 -13.90 -1.57 18.99
CA GLY A 72 -14.73 -0.71 19.83
C GLY A 72 -14.57 -1.05 21.31
N SER A 73 -14.79 -0.07 22.18
CA SER A 73 -14.89 -0.32 23.61
C SER A 73 -16.10 -1.21 23.92
N LYS A 74 -16.02 -1.99 25.01
CA LYS A 74 -17.13 -2.80 25.55
C LYS A 74 -17.81 -3.77 24.55
N GLY A 75 -17.08 -4.23 23.53
CA GLY A 75 -17.62 -5.18 22.54
C GLY A 75 -18.30 -4.54 21.33
N ASN A 76 -18.24 -3.21 21.19
CA ASN A 76 -18.76 -2.53 20.01
C ASN A 76 -17.96 -2.94 18.75
N THR A 77 -18.68 -3.35 17.70
CA THR A 77 -18.12 -3.62 16.37
C THR A 77 -18.52 -2.52 15.40
N LEU A 78 -17.80 -2.39 14.28
CA LEU A 78 -18.24 -1.49 13.22
C LEU A 78 -19.54 -2.01 12.60
N PRO A 79 -20.47 -1.14 12.17
CA PRO A 79 -21.66 -1.59 11.47
C PRO A 79 -21.27 -2.34 10.19
N PRO A 80 -22.02 -3.38 9.74
CA PRO A 80 -21.66 -4.16 8.55
C PRO A 80 -21.44 -3.34 7.28
N SER A 81 -22.13 -2.19 7.17
CA SER A 81 -21.98 -1.25 6.05
C SER A 81 -20.72 -0.39 6.10
N ALA A 82 -19.96 -0.42 7.20
CA ALA A 82 -18.76 0.38 7.34
C ALA A 82 -17.66 -0.07 6.38
N LYS A 83 -17.11 0.90 5.67
CA LYS A 83 -15.94 0.77 4.82
C LYS A 83 -14.80 1.61 5.40
N LEU A 84 -13.58 1.12 5.20
CA LEU A 84 -12.36 1.84 5.50
C LEU A 84 -11.78 2.37 4.18
N ALA A 85 -11.62 3.68 4.09
CA ALA A 85 -10.90 4.33 3.02
C ALA A 85 -9.53 4.75 3.56
N LEU A 86 -8.43 4.33 2.94
CA LEU A 86 -7.05 4.64 3.31
C LEU A 86 -6.30 5.49 2.30
N SER A 87 -5.77 6.64 2.66
CA SER A 87 -4.90 7.39 1.77
C SER A 87 -3.48 7.57 2.25
N ASN A 88 -2.65 7.84 1.26
CA ASN A 88 -1.28 8.32 1.36
C ASN A 88 -1.21 9.85 1.52
N GLY A 89 -2.24 10.51 2.05
CA GLY A 89 -2.18 11.96 2.32
C GLY A 89 -3.36 12.49 3.15
N PRO A 90 -3.24 13.69 3.75
CA PRO A 90 -4.17 14.28 4.73
C PRO A 90 -5.46 14.84 4.14
N GLU A 91 -5.47 15.14 2.84
CA GLU A 91 -6.62 15.70 2.11
C GLU A 91 -7.23 14.75 1.06
N PRO A 92 -7.32 13.43 1.28
CA PRO A 92 -7.43 12.48 0.18
C PRO A 92 -8.84 12.02 -0.17
N PHE A 93 -9.83 12.49 0.60
CA PHE A 93 -11.23 12.08 0.44
C PHE A 93 -11.99 13.04 -0.47
N LYS A 94 -11.31 14.07 -1.00
CA LYS A 94 -11.74 14.80 -2.18
C LYS A 94 -11.34 13.92 -3.37
N ASN A 95 -12.30 13.33 -4.08
CA ASN A 95 -12.09 12.50 -5.29
C ASN A 95 -11.53 13.32 -6.49
N GLN A 96 -10.70 14.32 -6.24
CA GLN A 96 -10.12 15.22 -7.22
C GLN A 96 -8.68 15.51 -6.85
N ALA A 97 -7.81 15.52 -7.86
CA ALA A 97 -6.44 15.94 -7.72
C ALA A 97 -6.36 17.36 -7.14
N PRO A 98 -5.51 17.62 -6.13
CA PRO A 98 -5.27 18.97 -5.66
C PRO A 98 -4.72 19.81 -6.82
N LYS A 99 -5.33 20.98 -7.06
CA LYS A 99 -4.79 21.97 -8.00
C LYS A 99 -3.60 22.66 -7.35
N ALA A 100 -2.47 22.65 -8.04
CA ALA A 100 -1.22 23.15 -7.51
C ALA A 100 -0.52 24.08 -8.49
N ARG A 101 0.19 25.06 -7.94
CA ARG A 101 1.19 25.84 -8.67
C ARG A 101 2.61 25.43 -8.29
N PHE A 102 2.81 24.87 -7.08
CA PHE A 102 4.13 24.49 -6.60
C PHE A 102 4.11 23.08 -6.00
N VAL A 103 5.22 22.36 -6.16
CA VAL A 103 5.52 21.13 -5.44
C VAL A 103 6.85 21.31 -4.73
N ARG A 104 6.88 21.05 -3.43
CA ARG A 104 8.05 21.26 -2.57
C ARG A 104 8.45 19.98 -1.85
N ILE A 105 9.74 19.72 -1.83
CA ILE A 105 10.39 18.71 -0.99
C ILE A 105 11.13 19.45 0.13
N GLU A 106 10.82 19.13 1.38
CA GLU A 106 11.53 19.68 2.54
C GLU A 106 12.17 18.54 3.32
N LEU A 107 13.34 18.79 3.89
CA LEU A 107 14.03 17.84 4.76
C LEU A 107 14.25 18.48 6.14
N PRO A 108 13.27 18.38 7.05
CA PRO A 108 13.39 18.99 8.37
C PRO A 108 14.54 18.41 9.20
N GLY A 109 15.10 19.26 10.05
CA GLY A 109 16.16 18.92 10.99
C GLY A 109 17.39 19.81 10.86
N ASN A 110 18.31 19.62 11.80
CA ASN A 110 19.54 20.40 11.88
C ASN A 110 20.65 19.76 11.06
N ALA A 111 21.50 20.60 10.44
CA ALA A 111 22.68 20.17 9.68
C ALA A 111 22.37 19.06 8.65
N LYS A 112 21.32 19.26 7.85
CA LYS A 112 20.87 18.36 6.80
C LYS A 112 21.40 18.79 5.44
N MET A 113 21.44 17.84 4.52
CA MET A 113 21.80 18.05 3.12
C MET A 113 20.74 17.36 2.26
N LEU A 114 20.08 18.11 1.38
CA LEU A 114 19.09 17.57 0.47
C LEU A 114 19.71 17.39 -0.92
N SER A 115 19.59 16.17 -1.45
CA SER A 115 19.97 15.82 -2.81
C SER A 115 18.85 15.03 -3.47
N LEU A 116 18.47 15.44 -4.67
CA LEU A 116 17.38 14.85 -5.44
C LEU A 116 17.89 14.58 -6.86
N ALA A 117 17.72 13.36 -7.34
CA ALA A 117 18.04 13.02 -8.72
C ALA A 117 16.98 13.60 -9.66
N GLU A 118 15.70 13.37 -9.34
CA GLU A 118 14.57 13.85 -10.14
C GLU A 118 13.31 13.97 -9.27
N VAL A 119 12.49 14.99 -9.53
CA VAL A 119 11.15 15.14 -8.96
C VAL A 119 10.17 15.29 -10.11
N GLN A 120 9.44 14.21 -10.37
CA GLN A 120 8.44 14.17 -11.44
C GLN A 120 7.08 14.55 -10.86
N VAL A 121 6.37 15.47 -11.52
CA VAL A 121 5.02 15.89 -11.15
C VAL A 121 4.11 15.61 -12.32
N PHE A 122 3.14 14.72 -12.14
CA PHE A 122 2.26 14.27 -13.21
C PHE A 122 0.86 14.89 -13.12
N SER A 123 0.38 15.31 -14.29
CA SER A 123 -0.99 15.75 -14.53
C SER A 123 -1.49 15.08 -15.80
N ASN A 124 -2.59 14.34 -15.73
CA ASN A 124 -3.16 13.57 -16.85
C ASN A 124 -2.10 12.70 -17.56
N GLY A 125 -1.28 11.99 -16.78
CA GLY A 125 -0.23 11.10 -17.29
C GLY A 125 1.03 11.80 -17.84
N THR A 126 1.08 13.14 -17.86
CA THR A 126 2.22 13.91 -18.37
C THR A 126 3.07 14.48 -17.24
N ASN A 127 4.40 14.29 -17.27
CA ASN A 127 5.31 14.96 -16.32
C ASN A 127 5.41 16.46 -16.66
N ILE A 128 4.71 17.29 -15.90
CA ILE A 128 4.65 18.74 -16.08
C ILE A 128 5.80 19.48 -15.38
N ALA A 129 6.58 18.81 -14.52
CA ALA A 129 7.72 19.40 -13.83
C ALA A 129 8.86 19.79 -14.77
N LEU A 130 9.03 19.06 -15.88
CA LEU A 130 10.06 19.30 -16.91
C LEU A 130 10.00 20.70 -17.54
N LYS A 131 8.84 21.35 -17.48
CA LYS A 131 8.60 22.70 -18.01
C LYS A 131 8.58 23.76 -16.90
N GLY A 132 8.75 23.34 -15.65
CA GLY A 132 8.70 24.20 -14.49
C GLY A 132 9.99 24.98 -14.27
N THR A 133 9.99 25.81 -13.24
CA THR A 133 11.19 26.51 -12.75
C THR A 133 11.49 26.02 -11.35
N ALA A 134 12.66 25.40 -11.18
CA ALA A 134 13.09 24.84 -9.90
C ALA A 134 13.96 25.83 -9.10
N THR A 135 13.76 25.87 -7.80
CA THR A 135 14.55 26.64 -6.82
C THR A 135 14.86 25.77 -5.60
N GLN A 136 15.87 26.13 -4.82
CA GLN A 136 16.22 25.42 -3.57
C GLN A 136 16.80 26.40 -2.55
N SER A 137 16.80 26.01 -1.27
CA SER A 137 17.25 26.83 -0.15
C SER A 137 18.69 27.34 -0.28
N SER A 138 19.59 26.49 -0.78
CA SER A 138 21.00 26.80 -1.04
C SER A 138 21.55 25.86 -2.11
N THR A 139 22.65 26.22 -2.78
CA THR A 139 23.31 25.34 -3.77
C THR A 139 24.77 25.09 -3.37
N ASP A 140 25.22 23.85 -3.54
CA ASP A 140 26.59 23.41 -3.33
C ASP A 140 26.99 22.31 -4.33
N TYR A 141 28.27 21.97 -4.42
CA TYR A 141 28.82 20.87 -5.23
C TYR A 141 28.37 20.82 -6.70
N GLU A 142 28.07 21.97 -7.30
CA GLU A 142 27.54 22.06 -8.67
C GLU A 142 26.21 21.32 -8.88
N GLY A 143 25.39 21.19 -7.83
CA GLY A 143 24.06 20.58 -7.89
C GLY A 143 22.92 21.62 -7.89
N PRO A 144 22.73 22.42 -8.96
CA PRO A 144 21.66 23.42 -9.01
C PRO A 144 20.27 22.78 -9.07
N PRO A 145 19.21 23.50 -8.66
CA PRO A 145 17.86 22.94 -8.50
C PRO A 145 17.25 22.38 -9.79
N LYS A 146 17.66 22.89 -10.96
CA LYS A 146 17.14 22.45 -12.25
C LYS A 146 17.43 20.97 -12.57
N LEU A 147 18.43 20.37 -11.93
CA LEU A 147 18.78 18.97 -12.17
C LEU A 147 17.67 18.02 -11.73
N ALA A 148 16.86 18.38 -10.73
CA ALA A 148 15.73 17.55 -10.31
C ALA A 148 14.49 17.66 -11.23
N ILE A 149 14.57 18.37 -12.36
CA ILE A 149 13.51 18.42 -13.38
C ILE A 149 14.09 18.33 -14.79
N ASP A 150 15.27 17.72 -14.93
CA ASP A 150 15.96 17.61 -16.22
C ASP A 150 15.55 16.34 -17.00
N GLY A 151 14.75 15.46 -16.39
CA GLY A 151 14.26 14.22 -16.98
C GLY A 151 15.19 13.02 -16.79
N ASN A 152 16.30 13.17 -16.07
CA ASN A 152 17.25 12.10 -15.80
C ASN A 152 17.07 11.53 -14.39
N THR A 153 16.55 10.31 -14.32
CA THR A 153 16.30 9.63 -13.02
C THR A 153 17.52 8.91 -12.45
N ASN A 154 18.70 8.99 -13.09
CA ASN A 154 19.90 8.32 -12.62
C ASN A 154 20.51 9.05 -11.41
N GLY A 155 20.34 8.47 -10.22
CA GLY A 155 20.81 9.04 -8.97
C GLY A 155 22.29 8.89 -8.68
N ASP A 156 23.11 8.33 -9.58
CA ASP A 156 24.56 8.31 -9.41
C ASP A 156 25.14 9.72 -9.65
N TYR A 157 25.54 10.39 -8.56
CA TYR A 157 26.01 11.77 -8.60
C TYR A 157 27.18 12.01 -9.55
N ASN A 158 28.16 11.11 -9.55
CA ASN A 158 29.42 11.31 -10.28
C ASN A 158 29.29 10.90 -11.75
N VAL A 159 28.51 9.86 -12.03
CA VAL A 159 28.31 9.34 -13.38
C VAL A 159 27.26 10.14 -14.14
N ALA A 160 26.10 10.37 -13.52
CA ALA A 160 24.96 11.00 -14.20
C ALA A 160 25.06 12.52 -14.23
N LYS A 161 25.67 13.13 -13.19
CA LYS A 161 25.70 14.59 -12.98
C LYS A 161 24.32 15.26 -13.06
N SER A 162 23.26 14.54 -12.72
CA SER A 162 21.86 14.99 -12.62
C SER A 162 21.32 14.84 -11.20
N THR A 163 22.02 15.43 -10.22
CA THR A 163 21.54 15.40 -8.84
C THR A 163 21.71 16.78 -8.23
N THR A 164 20.63 17.31 -7.64
CA THR A 164 20.67 18.58 -6.90
C THR A 164 21.45 18.41 -5.60
N HIS A 165 21.95 19.52 -5.06
CA HIS A 165 22.68 19.47 -3.81
C HIS A 165 22.59 20.81 -3.07
N THR A 166 22.01 20.80 -1.86
CA THR A 166 22.05 21.94 -0.94
C THR A 166 23.35 21.97 -0.16
N LYS A 167 23.67 23.09 0.47
CA LYS A 167 24.67 23.13 1.54
C LYS A 167 24.19 22.30 2.72
N THR A 168 25.09 22.04 3.66
CA THR A 168 24.70 21.60 5.01
C THR A 168 24.02 22.76 5.73
N GLU A 169 22.72 22.64 5.97
CA GLU A 169 21.92 23.70 6.58
C GLU A 169 20.75 23.14 7.39
N ASN A 170 20.03 24.02 8.09
CA ASN A 170 18.84 23.64 8.84
C ASN A 170 17.62 23.68 7.91
N ASN A 171 16.84 22.60 7.90
CA ASN A 171 15.61 22.47 7.12
C ASN A 171 15.76 22.81 5.62
N PRO A 172 16.73 22.21 4.89
CA PRO A 172 16.88 22.43 3.46
C PRO A 172 15.61 22.05 2.68
N TRP A 173 15.37 22.74 1.58
CA TRP A 173 14.21 22.52 0.73
C TRP A 173 14.53 22.71 -0.75
N TRP A 174 13.74 22.04 -1.58
CA TRP A 174 13.71 22.19 -3.03
C TRP A 174 12.25 22.36 -3.48
N GLU A 175 12.00 23.23 -4.45
CA GLU A 175 10.66 23.52 -4.96
C GLU A 175 10.65 23.69 -6.47
N VAL A 176 9.64 23.14 -7.14
CA VAL A 176 9.32 23.47 -8.53
C VAL A 176 8.05 24.32 -8.61
N GLN A 177 8.15 25.45 -9.29
CA GLN A 177 7.00 26.20 -9.79
C GLN A 177 6.57 25.59 -11.13
N LEU A 178 5.35 25.05 -11.18
CA LEU A 178 4.76 24.47 -12.38
C LEU A 178 4.41 25.58 -13.40
N PRO A 179 4.31 25.29 -14.71
CA PRO A 179 4.03 26.31 -15.73
C PRO A 179 2.69 27.04 -15.55
N GLN A 180 1.68 26.31 -15.06
CA GLN A 180 0.32 26.78 -14.80
C GLN A 180 -0.27 26.00 -13.61
N VAL A 181 -1.31 26.56 -13.00
CA VAL A 181 -2.08 25.83 -11.97
C VAL A 181 -2.64 24.55 -12.59
N SER A 182 -2.21 23.39 -12.08
CA SER A 182 -2.52 22.09 -12.68
C SER A 182 -2.99 21.10 -11.61
N PRO A 183 -3.94 20.21 -11.91
CA PRO A 183 -4.23 19.07 -11.03
C PRO A 183 -3.00 18.16 -10.93
N VAL A 184 -2.60 17.79 -9.71
CA VAL A 184 -1.46 16.90 -9.48
C VAL A 184 -1.94 15.50 -9.11
N ASP A 185 -1.80 14.57 -10.05
CA ASP A 185 -2.28 13.18 -9.89
C ASP A 185 -1.23 12.28 -9.23
N LYS A 186 0.05 12.56 -9.50
CA LYS A 186 1.16 11.76 -9.02
C LYS A 186 2.42 12.60 -8.87
N VAL A 187 3.19 12.35 -7.82
CA VAL A 187 4.54 12.86 -7.61
C VAL A 187 5.48 11.68 -7.45
N VAL A 188 6.62 11.69 -8.14
CA VAL A 188 7.67 10.66 -7.98
C VAL A 188 8.95 11.35 -7.56
N VAL A 189 9.50 10.95 -6.41
CA VAL A 189 10.76 11.49 -5.88
C VAL A 189 11.85 10.45 -6.10
N TRP A 190 12.86 10.79 -6.89
CA TRP A 190 14.04 9.98 -7.16
C TRP A 190 15.22 10.48 -6.33
N ASN A 191 15.82 9.55 -5.59
CA ASN A 191 16.90 9.83 -4.64
C ASN A 191 18.27 9.71 -5.31
N ARG A 192 19.28 10.31 -4.67
CA ARG A 192 20.67 10.01 -4.93
C ARG A 192 20.99 8.57 -4.50
N THR A 193 21.76 7.83 -5.30
CA THR A 193 21.97 6.38 -5.12
C THR A 193 23.43 5.95 -4.95
N ASP A 194 24.40 6.85 -5.10
CA ASP A 194 25.83 6.53 -4.98
C ASP A 194 26.38 6.63 -3.54
N ALA A 195 27.49 5.94 -3.29
CA ALA A 195 28.36 6.09 -2.11
C ALA A 195 27.66 6.04 -0.73
N GLY A 196 26.55 5.29 -0.61
CA GLY A 196 25.79 5.19 0.65
C GLY A 196 25.11 6.49 1.08
N THR A 197 24.96 7.47 0.17
CA THR A 197 24.39 8.79 0.47
C THR A 197 22.86 8.81 0.51
N SER A 198 22.21 7.75 0.03
CA SER A 198 20.76 7.64 -0.10
C SER A 198 20.01 7.90 1.21
N VAL A 199 20.59 7.54 2.36
CA VAL A 199 19.95 7.72 3.68
C VAL A 199 19.78 9.19 4.10
N ARG A 200 20.47 10.14 3.46
CA ARG A 200 20.46 11.57 3.84
C ARG A 200 19.06 12.18 3.78
N ILE A 201 18.22 11.75 2.84
CA ILE A 201 16.85 12.24 2.65
C ILE A 201 15.85 11.67 3.68
N SER A 202 16.27 10.75 4.56
CA SER A 202 15.37 10.14 5.55
C SER A 202 14.61 11.18 6.38
N GLY A 203 13.28 11.05 6.43
CA GLY A 203 12.39 11.98 7.13
C GLY A 203 12.01 13.23 6.33
N TYR A 204 12.17 13.21 5.00
CA TYR A 204 11.68 14.29 4.15
C TYR A 204 10.16 14.38 4.14
N ARG A 205 9.63 15.48 3.62
CA ARG A 205 8.20 15.67 3.39
C ARG A 205 7.94 16.31 2.05
N VAL A 206 6.77 16.01 1.49
CA VAL A 206 6.31 16.54 0.20
C VAL A 206 5.10 17.42 0.45
N LEU A 207 5.14 18.63 -0.08
CA LEU A 207 4.03 19.60 -0.04
C LEU A 207 3.59 19.89 -1.47
N ILE A 208 2.28 19.95 -1.66
CA ILE A 208 1.65 20.46 -2.87
C ILE A 208 0.94 21.74 -2.46
N LEU A 209 1.29 22.84 -3.13
CA LEU A 209 0.89 24.18 -2.77
C LEU A 209 0.06 24.79 -3.90
N ASP A 210 -1.04 25.47 -3.53
CA ASP A 210 -1.84 26.24 -4.48
C ASP A 210 -1.09 27.48 -4.99
N GLU A 211 -1.76 28.28 -5.83
CA GLU A 211 -1.19 29.53 -6.37
C GLU A 211 -0.85 30.57 -5.30
N SER A 212 -1.57 30.57 -4.18
CA SER A 212 -1.33 31.43 -3.01
C SER A 212 -0.27 30.84 -2.06
N ARG A 213 0.36 29.72 -2.43
CA ARG A 213 1.33 28.95 -1.63
C ARG A 213 0.74 28.34 -0.35
N ASN A 214 -0.57 28.13 -0.28
CA ASN A 214 -1.17 27.36 0.80
C ASN A 214 -0.99 25.86 0.53
N PRO A 215 -0.63 25.05 1.55
CA PRO A 215 -0.56 23.60 1.40
C PRO A 215 -1.96 23.02 1.19
N VAL A 216 -2.20 22.47 0.00
CA VAL A 216 -3.44 21.75 -0.35
C VAL A 216 -3.27 20.23 -0.20
N TRP A 217 -2.04 19.76 -0.05
CA TRP A 217 -1.71 18.38 0.30
C TRP A 217 -0.30 18.32 0.88
N LYS A 218 -0.06 17.43 1.85
CA LYS A 218 1.24 17.26 2.52
C LYS A 218 1.44 15.84 3.03
N ILE A 219 2.60 15.22 2.82
CA ILE A 219 2.94 13.94 3.48
C ILE A 219 4.34 13.96 4.07
N GLU A 220 4.48 13.40 5.27
CA GLU A 220 5.77 13.08 5.89
C GLU A 220 6.22 11.68 5.44
N GLN A 221 7.47 11.57 4.99
CA GLN A 221 8.06 10.35 4.40
C GLN A 221 9.24 9.85 5.25
N PRO A 222 8.99 8.91 6.18
CA PRO A 222 10.05 8.34 7.01
C PRO A 222 10.93 7.35 6.23
N ALA A 223 10.41 6.75 5.16
CA ALA A 223 11.14 5.80 4.33
C ALA A 223 12.12 6.52 3.39
N VAL A 224 13.28 5.92 3.19
CA VAL A 224 14.28 6.39 2.21
C VAL A 224 13.88 5.88 0.82
N PRO A 225 13.69 6.75 -0.19
CA PRO A 225 13.43 6.30 -1.55
C PRO A 225 14.64 5.54 -2.09
N ASN A 226 14.42 4.34 -2.63
CA ASN A 226 15.46 3.49 -3.20
C ASN A 226 14.95 2.71 -4.43
N PRO A 227 15.18 3.18 -5.66
CA PRO A 227 15.72 4.51 -5.99
C PRO A 227 14.67 5.62 -5.83
N SER A 228 13.37 5.30 -5.80
CA SER A 228 12.30 6.29 -5.81
C SER A 228 11.11 5.95 -4.91
N THR A 229 10.25 6.94 -4.72
CA THR A 229 8.95 6.81 -4.03
C THR A 229 7.88 7.48 -4.87
N GLU A 230 6.81 6.74 -5.16
CA GLU A 230 5.63 7.24 -5.87
C GLU A 230 4.55 7.64 -4.88
N LEU A 231 4.00 8.84 -5.06
CA LEU A 231 2.95 9.45 -4.24
C LEU A 231 1.76 9.80 -5.14
N LYS A 232 0.54 9.51 -4.69
CA LYS A 232 -0.69 9.78 -5.45
C LYS A 232 -1.61 10.71 -4.64
N PRO A 233 -1.57 12.02 -4.91
CA PRO A 233 -2.44 12.99 -4.24
C PRO A 233 -3.90 12.91 -4.68
N ALA A 234 -4.16 12.43 -5.91
CA ALA A 234 -5.50 12.29 -6.49
C ALA A 234 -6.01 10.84 -6.38
N GLY A 235 -6.85 10.56 -5.39
CA GLY A 235 -7.46 9.22 -5.22
C GLY A 235 -6.43 8.12 -4.87
N GLN A 236 -6.79 7.01 -4.25
CA GLN A 236 -8.10 6.46 -3.99
C GLN A 236 -7.91 5.61 -2.75
N ALA A 237 -8.67 5.94 -1.72
CA ALA A 237 -8.42 5.39 -0.42
C ALA A 237 -9.21 4.10 -0.14
N GLU A 238 -10.40 3.99 -0.72
CA GLU A 238 -11.21 2.77 -0.60
C GLU A 238 -10.60 1.54 -1.29
N LEU A 239 -9.75 1.72 -2.32
CA LEU A 239 -9.34 0.62 -3.20
C LEU A 239 -8.20 -0.26 -2.65
N MET A 240 -7.49 0.19 -1.62
CA MET A 240 -6.41 -0.62 -1.05
C MET A 240 -6.94 -1.66 -0.06
N ILE A 241 -8.22 -1.63 0.34
CA ILE A 241 -8.80 -2.65 1.22
C ILE A 241 -9.18 -3.87 0.40
N ALA A 242 -8.55 -5.00 0.70
CA ALA A 242 -8.88 -6.27 0.07
C ALA A 242 -10.13 -6.88 0.68
N ASP A 243 -10.18 -6.97 2.00
CA ASP A 243 -11.24 -7.68 2.72
C ASP A 243 -11.47 -7.03 4.10
N ARG A 244 -12.68 -7.20 4.64
CA ARG A 244 -13.03 -6.92 6.03
C ARG A 244 -13.40 -8.22 6.71
N PHE A 245 -12.87 -8.44 7.91
CA PHE A 245 -13.17 -9.58 8.76
C PHE A 245 -13.67 -9.10 10.12
N ASP A 246 -14.90 -9.42 10.45
CA ASP A 246 -15.46 -9.14 11.77
C ASP A 246 -15.22 -10.33 12.70
N LEU A 247 -14.50 -10.07 13.79
CA LEU A 247 -14.39 -10.91 14.97
C LEU A 247 -15.30 -10.33 16.06
N ALA A 248 -15.54 -11.08 17.13
CA ALA A 248 -16.57 -10.78 18.14
C ALA A 248 -16.61 -9.32 18.65
N SER A 249 -15.46 -8.64 18.75
CA SER A 249 -15.36 -7.24 19.20
C SER A 249 -14.43 -6.37 18.34
N GLN A 250 -14.09 -6.83 17.13
CA GLN A 250 -13.11 -6.13 16.29
C GLN A 250 -13.29 -6.41 14.81
N SER A 251 -13.02 -5.41 13.99
CA SER A 251 -13.00 -5.51 12.54
C SER A 251 -11.57 -5.39 12.05
N ILE A 252 -11.11 -6.38 11.29
CA ILE A 252 -9.80 -6.39 10.64
C ILE A 252 -10.00 -6.06 9.17
N PHE A 253 -9.31 -5.04 8.68
CA PHE A 253 -9.26 -4.66 7.28
C PHE A 253 -7.89 -5.05 6.71
N THR A 254 -7.86 -5.88 5.68
CA THR A 254 -6.62 -6.25 4.98
C THR A 254 -6.33 -5.29 3.83
N LEU A 255 -5.05 -5.09 3.54
CA LEU A 255 -4.64 -4.38 2.33
C LEU A 255 -4.52 -5.33 1.13
N GLU A 256 -4.77 -4.89 -0.10
CA GLU A 256 -4.50 -5.68 -1.31
C GLU A 256 -3.02 -6.03 -1.45
N LYS A 257 -2.13 -5.15 -1.00
CA LYS A 257 -0.68 -5.35 -0.94
C LYS A 257 -0.14 -4.72 0.35
N PRO A 258 0.94 -5.25 0.93
CA PRO A 258 1.59 -4.59 2.05
C PRO A 258 1.97 -3.15 1.68
N ALA A 259 1.57 -2.18 2.51
CA ALA A 259 1.96 -0.80 2.33
C ALA A 259 3.27 -0.49 3.08
N PRO A 260 4.16 0.34 2.54
CA PRO A 260 5.44 0.67 3.19
C PRO A 260 5.24 1.46 4.49
N SER A 261 6.27 1.56 5.34
CA SER A 261 6.22 2.45 6.50
C SER A 261 5.90 3.89 6.09
N GLY A 262 5.13 4.60 6.91
CA GLY A 262 4.60 5.91 6.54
C GLY A 262 3.45 6.38 7.41
N THR A 263 2.87 7.51 7.02
CA THR A 263 1.64 8.03 7.62
C THR A 263 0.44 7.59 6.79
N PHE A 264 -0.48 6.91 7.44
CA PHE A 264 -1.72 6.42 6.83
C PHE A 264 -2.87 7.29 7.29
N PHE A 265 -3.52 7.94 6.34
CA PHE A 265 -4.75 8.67 6.60
C PHE A 265 -5.90 7.75 6.31
N PHE A 266 -6.93 7.77 7.12
CA PHE A 266 -8.05 6.88 6.93
C PHE A 266 -9.36 7.59 7.18
N LYS A 267 -10.40 7.12 6.49
CA LYS A 267 -11.78 7.52 6.68
C LYS A 267 -12.68 6.32 6.84
N LEU A 268 -13.51 6.32 7.87
CA LEU A 268 -14.58 5.36 8.07
C LEU A 268 -15.88 5.94 7.54
N VAL A 269 -16.42 5.27 6.53
CA VAL A 269 -17.65 5.68 5.85
C VAL A 269 -18.68 4.57 5.85
N ASP A 270 -19.95 4.92 5.71
CA ASP A 270 -21.01 3.96 5.44
C ASP A 270 -20.99 3.48 3.98
N ALA A 271 -21.95 2.63 3.60
CA ALA A 271 -22.07 2.13 2.23
C ALA A 271 -22.27 3.24 1.17
N LYS A 272 -22.73 4.42 1.57
CA LYS A 272 -22.98 5.60 0.73
C LYS A 272 -21.81 6.60 0.75
N GLY A 273 -20.70 6.28 1.42
CA GLY A 273 -19.54 7.17 1.55
C GLY A 273 -19.72 8.27 2.60
N GLN A 274 -20.77 8.20 3.42
CA GLN A 274 -21.04 9.19 4.46
C GLN A 274 -20.25 8.91 5.73
N LYS A 275 -19.88 9.98 6.44
CA LYS A 275 -19.14 9.94 7.71
C LYS A 275 -19.86 9.04 8.73
N LEU A 276 -19.17 8.04 9.27
CA LEU A 276 -19.69 7.29 10.42
C LEU A 276 -19.45 8.05 11.73
N ASN A 277 -20.47 8.10 12.59
CA ASN A 277 -20.31 8.56 13.96
C ASN A 277 -19.89 7.39 14.84
N LEU A 278 -18.63 7.38 15.27
CA LEU A 278 -18.03 6.28 16.02
C LEU A 278 -17.60 6.77 17.39
N VAL A 279 -18.07 6.08 18.44
CA VAL A 279 -17.77 6.39 19.84
C VAL A 279 -16.83 5.32 20.41
N ASP A 280 -15.74 5.77 21.02
CA ASP A 280 -14.77 4.91 21.71
C ASP A 280 -14.23 3.74 20.87
N PHE A 281 -13.66 4.06 19.71
CA PHE A 281 -12.95 3.10 18.87
C PHE A 281 -11.43 3.30 18.93
N LYS A 282 -10.70 2.19 18.83
CA LYS A 282 -9.25 2.12 18.72
C LYS A 282 -8.89 1.60 17.34
N ILE A 283 -7.88 2.21 16.72
CA ILE A 283 -7.38 1.81 15.40
C ILE A 283 -5.91 1.45 15.52
N GLU A 284 -5.54 0.32 14.94
CA GLU A 284 -4.24 -0.31 15.07
C GLU A 284 -3.73 -0.75 13.70
N THR A 285 -2.44 -0.58 13.41
CA THR A 285 -1.82 -1.15 12.21
C THR A 285 -1.25 -2.53 12.49
N LEU A 286 -1.29 -3.41 11.49
CA LEU A 286 -0.88 -4.80 11.58
C LEU A 286 0.31 -5.09 10.65
N THR A 287 1.21 -5.99 11.08
CA THR A 287 2.28 -6.62 10.27
C THR A 287 2.11 -8.14 10.22
N ASP A 288 0.87 -8.61 10.18
CA ASP A 288 0.62 -10.03 10.32
C ASP A 288 0.87 -10.78 9.00
N ALA A 289 1.79 -11.75 9.04
CA ALA A 289 2.12 -12.60 7.90
C ALA A 289 0.95 -13.49 7.45
N THR A 290 0.02 -13.80 8.36
CA THR A 290 -1.22 -14.55 8.10
C THR A 290 -2.15 -13.76 7.18
N LEU A 291 -2.20 -12.42 7.32
CA LEU A 291 -2.95 -11.57 6.40
C LEU A 291 -2.38 -11.65 4.98
N THR A 292 -1.05 -11.63 4.83
CA THR A 292 -0.38 -11.82 3.54
C THR A 292 -0.72 -13.17 2.91
N ARG A 293 -0.73 -14.24 3.71
CA ARG A 293 -1.11 -15.59 3.23
C ARG A 293 -2.57 -15.64 2.77
N ARG A 294 -3.49 -15.00 3.50
CA ARG A 294 -4.90 -14.92 3.08
C ARG A 294 -5.10 -14.21 1.75
N LEU A 295 -4.34 -13.14 1.49
CA LEU A 295 -4.42 -12.41 0.21
C LEU A 295 -3.97 -13.27 -0.97
N ALA A 296 -3.12 -14.27 -0.75
CA ALA A 296 -2.73 -15.22 -1.78
C ALA A 296 -3.87 -16.16 -2.19
N LEU A 297 -4.93 -16.27 -1.37
CA LEU A 297 -6.10 -17.05 -1.74
C LEU A 297 -6.95 -16.32 -2.79
N PRO A 298 -7.61 -17.07 -3.70
CA PRO A 298 -8.64 -16.53 -4.57
C PRO A 298 -9.69 -15.72 -3.78
N LYS A 299 -10.11 -14.56 -4.31
CA LYS A 299 -10.96 -13.58 -3.60
C LYS A 299 -12.26 -14.22 -3.10
N GLU A 300 -12.83 -15.13 -3.88
CA GLU A 300 -14.04 -15.88 -3.58
C GLU A 300 -13.92 -16.87 -2.40
N LEU A 301 -12.70 -17.31 -2.05
CA LEU A 301 -12.46 -18.25 -0.96
C LEU A 301 -12.15 -17.56 0.37
N ARG A 302 -11.65 -16.32 0.34
CA ARG A 302 -11.29 -15.55 1.54
C ARG A 302 -12.42 -15.41 2.56
N PRO A 303 -13.69 -15.09 2.19
CA PRO A 303 -14.77 -15.01 3.16
C PRO A 303 -15.13 -16.38 3.77
N LEU A 304 -14.88 -17.48 3.05
CA LEU A 304 -15.21 -18.85 3.48
C LEU A 304 -14.30 -19.36 4.60
N LEU A 305 -13.17 -18.71 4.86
CA LEU A 305 -12.20 -19.13 5.89
C LEU A 305 -12.70 -18.88 7.31
N ASN A 306 -13.47 -17.82 7.53
CA ASN A 306 -13.91 -17.42 8.88
C ASN A 306 -15.31 -17.94 9.23
N SER A 307 -16.11 -18.30 8.23
CA SER A 307 -17.23 -19.17 8.45
C SER A 307 -16.71 -20.59 8.56
N ILE A 308 -16.94 -21.28 9.68
CA ILE A 308 -17.22 -22.71 9.59
C ILE A 308 -18.55 -22.77 8.83
N SER A 309 -18.50 -22.61 7.51
CA SER A 309 -19.71 -22.59 6.72
C SER A 309 -20.39 -23.92 6.96
N LYS A 310 -21.63 -23.89 7.45
CA LYS A 310 -22.46 -25.09 7.52
C LYS A 310 -22.96 -25.50 6.13
N ASN A 311 -22.69 -24.70 5.10
CA ASN A 311 -23.09 -24.96 3.72
C ASN A 311 -22.14 -26.00 3.08
N PRO A 312 -22.64 -27.18 2.69
CA PRO A 312 -21.82 -28.22 2.05
C PRO A 312 -21.15 -27.79 0.74
N GLU A 313 -21.76 -26.88 -0.03
CA GLU A 313 -21.18 -26.40 -1.29
C GLU A 313 -19.95 -25.53 -1.07
N GLU A 314 -19.98 -24.68 -0.04
CA GLU A 314 -18.85 -23.82 0.32
C GLU A 314 -17.70 -24.64 0.93
N GLN A 315 -18.02 -25.65 1.74
CA GLN A 315 -17.05 -26.63 2.23
C GLN A 315 -16.37 -27.35 1.07
N LYS A 316 -17.14 -27.79 0.08
CA LYS A 316 -16.61 -28.46 -1.11
C LYS A 316 -15.67 -27.54 -1.90
N LYS A 317 -16.06 -26.29 -2.17
CA LYS A 317 -15.20 -25.32 -2.87
C LYS A 317 -13.86 -25.10 -2.16
N LEU A 318 -13.90 -24.98 -0.83
CA LEU A 318 -12.70 -24.80 -0.03
C LEU A 318 -11.79 -26.04 -0.06
N ALA A 319 -12.38 -27.23 0.11
CA ALA A 319 -11.66 -28.49 0.05
C ALA A 319 -11.03 -28.73 -1.34
N ASP A 320 -11.77 -28.44 -2.42
CA ASP A 320 -11.29 -28.56 -3.79
C ASP A 320 -10.06 -27.66 -4.03
N TYR A 321 -10.09 -26.42 -3.53
CA TYR A 321 -8.91 -25.54 -3.59
C TYR A 321 -7.72 -26.11 -2.80
N PHE A 322 -7.92 -26.56 -1.56
CA PHE A 322 -6.83 -27.10 -0.75
C PHE A 322 -6.18 -28.34 -1.36
N ARG A 323 -6.96 -29.18 -2.05
CA ARG A 323 -6.41 -30.29 -2.85
C ARG A 323 -5.46 -29.80 -3.94
N THR A 324 -5.68 -28.64 -4.55
CA THR A 324 -4.78 -28.11 -5.59
C THR A 324 -3.41 -27.70 -5.08
N ILE A 325 -3.26 -27.42 -3.78
CA ILE A 325 -1.99 -26.99 -3.19
C ILE A 325 -1.39 -28.04 -2.25
N ALA A 326 -1.96 -29.24 -2.22
CA ALA A 326 -1.56 -30.25 -1.26
C ALA A 326 -0.21 -30.92 -1.61
N PRO A 327 0.80 -30.91 -0.71
CA PRO A 327 2.08 -31.56 -0.93
C PRO A 327 1.94 -33.06 -1.19
N SER A 328 1.00 -33.73 -0.52
CA SER A 328 0.68 -35.13 -0.77
C SER A 328 0.21 -35.39 -2.21
N LEU A 329 -0.37 -34.38 -2.88
CA LEU A 329 -0.86 -34.44 -4.24
C LEU A 329 0.13 -33.88 -5.27
N ALA A 330 1.20 -33.21 -4.85
CA ALA A 330 2.18 -32.57 -5.74
C ALA A 330 2.78 -33.54 -6.80
N PRO A 331 3.10 -34.82 -6.49
CA PRO A 331 3.58 -35.76 -7.50
C PRO A 331 2.53 -36.04 -8.59
N ILE A 332 1.27 -36.22 -8.20
CA ILE A 332 0.14 -36.53 -9.11
C ILE A 332 -0.18 -35.31 -9.97
N GLN A 333 -0.14 -34.11 -9.39
CA GLN A 333 -0.35 -32.85 -10.11
C GLN A 333 0.76 -32.57 -11.14
N THR A 334 2.00 -32.87 -10.78
CA THR A 334 3.14 -32.72 -11.71
C THR A 334 3.02 -33.67 -12.90
N GLU A 335 2.53 -34.89 -12.68
CA GLU A 335 2.25 -35.84 -13.75
C GLU A 335 1.11 -35.35 -14.65
N LEU A 336 0.01 -34.86 -14.05
CA LEU A 336 -1.14 -34.33 -14.77
C LEU A 336 -0.74 -33.15 -15.67
N ALA A 337 0.04 -32.19 -15.15
CA ALA A 337 0.49 -31.02 -15.89
C ALA A 337 1.47 -31.33 -17.05
N LYS A 338 2.08 -32.52 -17.06
CA LYS A 338 2.92 -32.97 -18.20
C LYS A 338 2.09 -33.60 -19.32
N LEU A 339 0.89 -34.09 -19.00
CA LEU A 339 0.00 -34.78 -19.92
C LEU A 339 -1.01 -33.82 -20.57
N GLU A 340 -1.40 -32.77 -19.86
CA GLU A 340 -2.19 -31.63 -20.36
C GLU A 340 -1.34 -30.71 -21.27
#